data_AF-A0A7V9IRW8-F1
#
_entry.id   AF-A0A7V9IRW8-F1
#
_cell.length_a   1.000
_cell.length_b   1.000
_cell.length_c   1.000
_cell.angle_alpha   90.00
_cell.angle_beta   90.00
_cell.angle_gamma   90.00
#
_symmetry.space_group_name_H-M   'P 1'
#
loop_
_entity.id
_entity.type
_entity.pdbx_description
1 polymer ?
#
loop_
_entity_poly.entity_id
_entity_poly.type
_entity_poly.pdbx_seq_one_letter_code
_entity_poly.pdbx_strand_id
1 'polypeptide(L)'
;MNRRVGTPRGRLVAVLVVTMTVLVAEFVGALITGSLALLADAGHMLTDAAGVAIALTAASLALRPAAGRRTFGNHRFEVLAATTNAVLLFAVGGYVLVEAVRRFDDPPAVPSLALLLFGLAGLAGNLVSLRILYPVRQSGLNVRGAFLEVLGDALGSAAVVIAAVVIALTGWRYADIVASLAIASLILPRTWRLFRESVDVLLEAAPRDLDLAEVRRHVLGLTGVLGVHDVHAWLITSGMPAVSAHVVVEEVEGTSHGQLLDRLCDCLRVDFGIEHSTFQLEPASHRGHEHAAHD
;
A
#
# COMPACT_ATOMS: atom_id res chain seq x y z
N MET A 1 -34.65 -10.15 17.93
CA MET A 1 -33.52 -11.07 17.69
C MET A 1 -32.77 -10.63 16.42
N ASN A 2 -31.63 -9.96 16.58
CA ASN A 2 -30.43 -9.84 15.70
C ASN A 2 -30.63 -9.48 14.19
N ARG A 3 -29.96 -8.48 13.59
CA ARG A 3 -28.49 -8.30 13.51
C ARG A 3 -28.08 -6.86 13.15
N ARG A 4 -27.02 -6.41 13.82
CA ARG A 4 -26.27 -5.16 13.59
C ARG A 4 -25.38 -5.28 12.33
N VAL A 5 -25.83 -4.82 11.16
CA VAL A 5 -24.92 -4.50 10.03
C VAL A 5 -24.95 -2.98 9.81
N GLY A 6 -24.44 -2.25 10.81
CA GLY A 6 -24.80 -0.84 11.04
C GLY A 6 -23.71 0.22 10.91
N THR A 7 -22.46 -0.08 10.53
CA THR A 7 -21.41 0.95 10.31
C THR A 7 -20.43 0.53 9.21
N PRO A 8 -19.76 1.47 8.51
CA PRO A 8 -18.72 1.16 7.50
C PRO A 8 -17.65 0.20 8.03
N ARG A 9 -17.24 0.38 9.29
CA ARG A 9 -16.30 -0.50 10.00
C ARG A 9 -16.82 -1.93 10.16
N GLY A 10 -18.11 -2.11 10.49
CA GLY A 10 -18.73 -3.44 10.62
C GLY A 10 -18.78 -4.21 9.29
N ARG A 11 -18.92 -3.51 8.16
CA ARG A 11 -18.89 -4.13 6.82
C ARG A 11 -17.48 -4.58 6.44
N LEU A 12 -16.45 -3.77 6.74
CA LEU A 12 -15.06 -4.13 6.50
C LEU A 12 -14.62 -5.35 7.32
N VAL A 13 -15.03 -5.42 8.60
CA VAL A 13 -14.77 -6.60 9.43
C VAL A 13 -15.47 -7.84 8.88
N ALA A 14 -16.71 -7.72 8.39
CA ALA A 14 -17.41 -8.83 7.76
C ALA A 14 -16.69 -9.33 6.49
N VAL A 15 -16.24 -8.41 5.62
CA VAL A 15 -15.43 -8.75 4.43
C VAL A 15 -14.13 -9.43 4.85
N LEU A 16 -13.40 -8.91 5.84
CA LEU A 16 -12.16 -9.51 6.33
C LEU A 16 -12.37 -10.94 6.83
N VAL A 17 -13.43 -11.20 7.59
CA VAL A 17 -13.75 -12.57 8.07
C VAL A 17 -14.04 -13.50 6.90
N VAL A 18 -14.77 -13.04 5.89
CA VAL A 18 -15.02 -13.82 4.66
C VAL A 18 -13.70 -14.11 3.96
N THR A 19 -12.89 -13.09 3.65
CA THR A 19 -11.58 -13.23 2.99
C THR A 19 -10.66 -14.19 3.73
N MET A 20 -10.56 -14.08 5.07
CA MET A 20 -9.74 -14.99 5.87
C MET A 20 -10.26 -16.44 5.83
N THR A 21 -11.57 -16.64 5.76
CA THR A 21 -12.16 -17.98 5.65
C THR A 21 -11.83 -18.61 4.31
N VAL A 22 -11.98 -17.84 3.23
CA VAL A 22 -11.66 -18.28 1.87
C VAL A 22 -10.16 -18.54 1.75
N LEU A 23 -9.30 -17.69 2.33
CA LEU A 23 -7.85 -17.84 2.32
C LEU A 23 -7.41 -19.18 2.88
N VAL A 24 -7.95 -19.55 4.05
CA VAL A 24 -7.63 -20.84 4.66
C VAL A 24 -8.11 -21.99 3.77
N ALA A 25 -9.32 -21.87 3.20
CA ALA A 25 -9.86 -22.89 2.30
C ALA A 25 -9.00 -23.08 1.04
N GLU A 26 -8.62 -21.99 0.37
CA GLU A 26 -7.80 -22.04 -0.85
C GLU A 26 -6.37 -22.47 -0.58
N PHE A 27 -5.76 -22.04 0.53
CA PHE A 27 -4.43 -22.50 0.92
C PHE A 27 -4.42 -24.01 1.18
N VAL A 28 -5.40 -24.52 1.93
CA VAL A 28 -5.58 -25.97 2.13
C VAL A 28 -5.88 -26.66 0.80
N GLY A 29 -6.71 -26.06 -0.05
CA GLY A 29 -7.02 -26.56 -1.39
C GLY A 29 -5.79 -26.65 -2.29
N ALA A 30 -4.89 -25.67 -2.26
CA ALA A 30 -3.64 -25.67 -2.99
C ALA A 30 -2.73 -26.82 -2.54
N LEU A 31 -2.62 -27.06 -1.23
CA LEU A 31 -1.85 -28.18 -0.68
C LEU A 31 -2.44 -29.55 -1.06
N ILE A 32 -3.77 -29.69 -1.03
CA ILE A 32 -4.45 -30.95 -1.37
C ILE A 32 -4.39 -31.24 -2.87
N THR A 33 -4.59 -30.23 -3.71
CA THR A 33 -4.70 -30.39 -5.16
C THR A 33 -3.36 -30.30 -5.89
N GLY A 34 -2.35 -29.68 -5.27
CA GLY A 34 -1.10 -29.31 -5.92
C GLY A 34 -1.23 -28.19 -6.96
N SER A 35 -2.39 -27.52 -7.03
CA SER A 35 -2.70 -26.46 -7.99
C SER A 35 -1.85 -25.21 -7.75
N LEU A 36 -1.20 -24.73 -8.82
CA LEU A 36 -0.48 -23.46 -8.79
C LEU A 36 -1.42 -22.27 -8.82
N ALA A 37 -2.58 -22.41 -9.48
CA ALA A 37 -3.56 -21.34 -9.56
C ALA A 37 -4.18 -21.04 -8.18
N LEU A 38 -4.56 -22.07 -7.42
CA LEU A 38 -5.04 -21.90 -6.04
C LEU A 38 -3.96 -21.34 -5.11
N LEU A 39 -2.71 -21.76 -5.28
CA LEU A 39 -1.61 -21.23 -4.46
C LEU A 39 -1.37 -19.74 -4.74
N ALA A 40 -1.44 -19.33 -6.01
CA ALA A 40 -1.31 -17.94 -6.42
C ALA A 40 -2.46 -17.08 -5.86
N ASP A 41 -3.71 -17.56 -5.96
CA ASP A 41 -4.90 -16.87 -5.44
C ASP A 41 -4.84 -16.75 -3.90
N ALA A 42 -4.50 -17.84 -3.20
CA ALA A 42 -4.31 -17.82 -1.75
C ALA A 42 -3.17 -16.88 -1.31
N GLY A 43 -2.07 -16.84 -2.07
CA GLY A 43 -0.97 -15.91 -1.84
C GLY A 43 -1.41 -14.45 -1.94
N HIS A 44 -2.23 -14.12 -2.95
CA HIS A 44 -2.83 -12.79 -3.09
C HIS A 44 -3.71 -12.45 -1.89
N MET A 45 -4.67 -13.30 -1.56
CA MET A 45 -5.63 -12.99 -0.49
C MET A 45 -4.98 -12.89 0.89
N LEU A 46 -3.89 -13.63 1.13
CA LEU A 46 -3.08 -13.46 2.35
C LEU A 46 -2.58 -12.03 2.48
N THR A 47 -2.17 -11.45 1.36
CA THR A 47 -1.54 -10.14 1.34
C THR A 47 -2.54 -9.00 1.38
N ASP A 48 -3.75 -9.21 0.86
CA ASP A 48 -4.87 -8.28 1.02
C ASP A 48 -5.34 -8.29 2.48
N ALA A 49 -5.44 -9.48 3.09
CA ALA A 49 -5.74 -9.61 4.52
C ALA A 49 -4.67 -8.94 5.39
N ALA A 50 -3.39 -9.11 5.05
CA ALA A 50 -2.30 -8.42 5.73
C ALA A 50 -2.40 -6.90 5.57
N GLY A 51 -2.70 -6.40 4.37
CA GLY A 51 -2.94 -4.98 4.10
C GLY A 51 -4.06 -4.40 4.95
N VAL A 52 -5.21 -5.09 5.02
CA VAL A 52 -6.34 -4.69 5.88
C VAL A 52 -5.96 -4.72 7.36
N ALA A 53 -5.24 -5.76 7.81
CA ALA A 53 -4.76 -5.84 9.19
C ALA A 53 -3.84 -4.66 9.51
N ILE A 54 -2.87 -4.35 8.65
CA ILE A 54 -1.97 -3.20 8.80
C ILE A 54 -2.75 -1.89 8.87
N ALA A 55 -3.69 -1.65 7.95
CA ALA A 55 -4.52 -0.45 7.95
C ALA A 55 -5.36 -0.30 9.23
N LEU A 56 -5.94 -1.39 9.73
CA LEU A 56 -6.67 -1.40 11.01
C LEU A 56 -5.76 -1.11 12.21
N THR A 57 -4.54 -1.63 12.17
CA THR A 57 -3.54 -1.40 13.22
C THR A 57 -3.07 0.06 13.16
N ALA A 58 -2.74 0.59 11.99
CA ALA A 58 -2.36 1.99 11.77
C ALA A 58 -3.46 2.96 12.24
N ALA A 59 -4.72 2.73 11.87
CA ALA A 59 -5.85 3.53 12.32
C ALA A 59 -6.04 3.47 13.85
N SER A 60 -5.73 2.34 14.49
CA SER A 60 -5.80 2.18 15.94
C SER A 60 -4.62 2.84 16.66
N LEU A 61 -3.45 2.89 16.02
CA LEU A 61 -2.25 3.52 16.56
C LEU A 61 -2.20 5.03 16.32
N ALA A 62 -2.82 5.55 15.25
CA ALA A 62 -2.95 6.98 15.00
C ALA A 62 -3.67 7.73 16.13
N LEU A 63 -4.47 7.03 16.94
CA LEU A 63 -5.13 7.57 18.12
C LEU A 63 -4.23 7.61 19.38
N ARG A 64 -3.01 7.07 19.31
CA ARG A 64 -2.07 7.05 20.45
C ARG A 64 -1.01 8.13 20.28
N PRO A 65 -0.79 8.99 21.28
CA PRO A 65 0.34 9.92 21.28
C PRO A 65 1.67 9.18 21.12
N ALA A 66 2.63 9.79 20.43
CA ALA A 66 4.00 9.30 20.39
C ALA A 66 4.54 9.19 21.83
N ALA A 67 5.15 8.05 22.18
CA ALA A 67 5.64 7.80 23.53
C ALA A 67 7.01 7.10 23.52
N GLY A 68 7.88 7.53 24.42
CA GLY A 68 9.20 6.94 24.64
C GLY A 68 10.19 7.21 23.50
N ARG A 69 10.92 6.18 23.08
CA ARG A 69 12.03 6.29 22.10
C ARG A 69 11.58 6.46 20.64
N ARG A 70 10.28 6.39 20.37
CA ARG A 70 9.70 6.49 19.02
C ARG A 70 9.01 7.85 18.88
N THR A 71 9.79 8.87 18.49
CA THR A 71 9.39 10.29 18.49
C THR A 71 8.27 10.60 17.50
N PHE A 72 8.23 9.91 16.36
CA PHE A 72 7.10 9.92 15.42
C PHE A 72 6.10 8.79 15.67
N GLY A 73 6.10 8.17 16.86
CA GLY A 73 5.25 7.02 17.14
C GLY A 73 5.57 5.79 16.28
N ASN A 74 4.55 5.02 15.93
CA ASN A 74 4.72 3.70 15.30
C ASN A 74 4.39 3.70 13.79
N HIS A 75 4.38 4.87 13.14
CA HIS A 75 3.98 4.99 11.74
C HIS A 75 4.84 4.14 10.79
N ARG A 76 6.16 4.04 11.01
CA ARG A 76 7.04 3.20 10.17
C ARG A 76 6.77 1.69 10.24
N PHE A 77 6.03 1.18 11.22
CA PHE A 77 5.63 -0.24 11.22
C PHE A 77 4.69 -0.57 10.05
N GLU A 78 3.87 0.38 9.63
CA GLU A 78 3.02 0.25 8.45
C GLU A 78 3.86 -0.01 7.19
N VAL A 79 4.91 0.80 7.00
CA VAL A 79 5.83 0.72 5.87
C VAL A 79 6.62 -0.59 5.88
N LEU A 80 7.12 -1.01 7.04
CA LEU A 80 7.83 -2.29 7.18
C LEU A 80 6.93 -3.49 6.90
N ALA A 81 5.68 -3.43 7.36
CA ALA A 81 4.72 -4.49 7.13
C ALA A 81 4.32 -4.55 5.64
N ALA A 82 4.09 -3.40 4.99
CA ALA A 82 3.84 -3.32 3.54
C ALA A 82 5.01 -3.85 2.71
N THR A 83 6.25 -3.50 3.08
CA THR A 83 7.47 -4.00 2.42
C THR A 83 7.61 -5.52 2.58
N THR A 84 7.42 -6.03 3.80
CA THR A 84 7.47 -7.48 4.07
C THR A 84 6.40 -8.22 3.28
N ASN A 85 5.19 -7.68 3.23
CA ASN A 85 4.07 -8.23 2.48
C ASN A 85 4.39 -8.33 0.98
N ALA A 86 4.95 -7.26 0.41
CA ALA A 86 5.34 -7.24 -1.00
C ALA A 86 6.47 -8.25 -1.31
N VAL A 87 7.43 -8.43 -0.39
CA VAL A 87 8.48 -9.46 -0.53
C VAL A 87 7.88 -10.87 -0.51
N LEU A 88 6.90 -11.14 0.38
CA LEU A 88 6.20 -12.42 0.41
C LEU A 88 5.44 -12.70 -0.89
N LEU A 89 4.75 -11.69 -1.44
CA LEU A 89 4.11 -11.82 -2.75
C LEU A 89 5.09 -12.10 -3.88
N PHE A 90 6.25 -11.45 -3.87
CA PHE A 90 7.29 -11.76 -4.85
C PHE A 90 7.81 -13.18 -4.69
N ALA A 91 7.94 -13.68 -3.47
CA ALA A 91 8.33 -15.06 -3.23
C ALA A 91 7.28 -16.04 -3.76
N VAL A 92 5.99 -15.82 -3.47
CA VAL A 92 4.90 -16.69 -3.95
C VAL A 92 4.76 -16.59 -5.47
N GLY A 93 4.70 -15.39 -6.04
CA GLY A 93 4.59 -15.18 -7.48
C GLY A 93 5.81 -15.71 -8.24
N GLY A 94 7.01 -15.49 -7.71
CA GLY A 94 8.25 -16.07 -8.25
C GLY A 94 8.26 -17.59 -8.19
N TYR A 95 7.80 -18.18 -7.08
CA TYR A 95 7.62 -19.63 -6.96
C TYR A 95 6.64 -20.16 -8.01
N VAL A 96 5.46 -19.55 -8.14
CA VAL A 96 4.45 -19.93 -9.14
C VAL A 96 5.00 -19.84 -10.55
N LEU A 97 5.75 -18.78 -10.90
CA LEU A 97 6.37 -18.63 -12.22
C LEU A 97 7.41 -19.73 -12.49
N VAL A 98 8.33 -19.97 -11.54
CA VAL A 98 9.36 -21.01 -11.67
C VAL A 98 8.72 -22.39 -11.80
N GLU A 99 7.71 -22.67 -10.98
CA GLU A 99 7.03 -23.96 -10.96
C GLU A 99 6.14 -24.16 -12.19
N ALA A 100 5.52 -23.10 -12.72
CA ALA A 100 4.79 -23.13 -13.99
C ALA A 100 5.71 -23.49 -15.17
N VAL A 101 6.94 -22.95 -15.19
CA VAL A 101 7.95 -23.31 -16.20
C VAL A 101 8.43 -24.75 -16.01
N ARG A 102 8.73 -25.17 -14.77
CA ARG A 102 9.19 -26.54 -14.48
C ARG A 102 8.16 -27.62 -14.81
N ARG A 103 6.87 -27.32 -14.61
CA ARG A 103 5.76 -28.24 -14.88
C ARG A 103 5.25 -28.14 -16.31
N PHE A 104 5.86 -27.32 -17.16
CA PHE A 104 5.40 -27.16 -18.53
C PHE A 104 5.56 -28.45 -19.34
N ASP A 105 6.66 -29.17 -19.17
CA ASP A 105 6.90 -30.39 -19.96
C ASP A 105 6.11 -31.62 -19.46
N ASP A 106 5.78 -31.66 -18.16
CA ASP A 106 4.94 -32.70 -17.55
C ASP A 106 3.96 -32.09 -16.54
N PRO A 107 2.82 -31.53 -17.01
CA PRO A 107 1.88 -30.84 -16.14
C PRO A 107 1.20 -31.83 -15.21
N PRO A 108 1.18 -31.63 -13.87
CA PRO A 108 0.66 -32.61 -12.92
C PRO A 108 -0.85 -32.88 -13.11
N ALA A 109 -1.30 -34.04 -12.64
CA ALA A 109 -2.71 -34.39 -12.64
C ALA A 109 -3.39 -33.69 -11.45
N VAL A 110 -3.98 -32.52 -11.70
CA VAL A 110 -4.69 -31.76 -10.67
C VAL A 110 -6.10 -32.34 -10.49
N PRO A 111 -6.52 -32.71 -9.26
CA PRO A 111 -7.86 -33.22 -9.00
C PRO A 111 -8.93 -32.17 -9.33
N SER A 112 -9.54 -32.28 -10.52
CA SER A 112 -10.43 -31.25 -11.09
C SER A 112 -11.66 -30.96 -10.23
N LEU A 113 -12.24 -31.96 -9.58
CA LEU A 113 -13.38 -31.76 -8.67
C LEU A 113 -13.00 -30.95 -7.43
N ALA A 114 -11.88 -31.29 -6.78
CA ALA A 114 -11.42 -30.54 -5.61
C ALA A 114 -11.03 -29.11 -6.00
N LEU A 115 -10.30 -28.93 -7.10
CA LEU A 115 -9.96 -27.63 -7.66
C LEU A 115 -11.22 -26.78 -7.93
N LEU A 116 -12.26 -27.38 -8.52
CA LEU A 116 -13.52 -26.70 -8.78
C LEU A 116 -14.23 -26.28 -7.49
N LEU A 117 -14.29 -27.15 -6.48
CA LEU A 117 -14.94 -26.85 -5.21
C LEU A 117 -14.25 -25.70 -4.47
N PHE A 118 -12.92 -25.70 -4.43
CA PHE A 118 -12.15 -24.60 -3.81
C PHE A 118 -12.28 -23.31 -4.62
N GLY A 119 -12.17 -23.36 -5.95
CA GLY A 119 -12.37 -22.18 -6.81
C GLY A 119 -13.78 -21.60 -6.71
N LEU A 120 -14.82 -22.43 -6.57
CA LEU A 120 -16.19 -21.97 -6.35
C LEU A 120 -16.37 -21.35 -4.96
N ALA A 121 -15.71 -21.87 -3.93
CA ALA A 121 -15.71 -21.27 -2.60
C ALA A 121 -15.04 -19.88 -2.63
N GLY A 122 -13.90 -19.78 -3.32
CA GLY A 122 -13.20 -18.54 -3.68
C GLY A 122 -14.13 -17.50 -4.29
N LEU A 123 -14.66 -17.88 -5.46
CA LEU A 123 -15.54 -17.02 -6.23
C LEU A 123 -16.80 -16.61 -5.44
N ALA A 124 -17.42 -17.53 -4.70
CA ALA A 124 -18.59 -17.23 -3.88
C ALA A 124 -18.25 -16.22 -2.77
N GLY A 125 -17.11 -16.37 -2.09
CA GLY A 125 -16.65 -15.43 -1.08
C GLY A 125 -16.42 -14.04 -1.65
N ASN A 126 -15.73 -13.95 -2.79
CA ASN A 126 -15.45 -12.68 -3.47
C ASN A 126 -16.73 -12.02 -3.98
N LEU A 127 -17.70 -12.77 -4.51
CA LEU A 127 -19.01 -12.26 -4.89
C LEU A 127 -19.83 -11.73 -3.70
N VAL A 128 -19.75 -12.39 -2.53
CA VAL A 128 -20.37 -11.89 -1.30
C VAL A 128 -19.73 -10.56 -0.89
N SER A 129 -18.40 -10.47 -0.90
CA SER A 129 -17.66 -9.24 -0.62
C SER A 129 -18.01 -8.10 -1.58
N LEU A 130 -18.08 -8.39 -2.89
CA LEU A 130 -18.53 -7.43 -3.90
C LEU A 130 -19.97 -6.96 -3.64
N ARG A 131 -20.88 -7.87 -3.28
CA ARG A 131 -22.28 -7.51 -2.96
C ARG A 131 -22.37 -6.60 -1.72
N ILE A 132 -21.50 -6.79 -0.73
CA ILE A 132 -21.42 -5.93 0.47
C ILE A 132 -20.90 -4.53 0.11
N LEU A 133 -19.91 -4.43 -0.78
CA LEU A 133 -19.26 -3.17 -1.16
C LEU A 133 -20.00 -2.41 -2.28
N TYR A 134 -20.75 -3.11 -3.14
CA TYR A 134 -21.41 -2.51 -4.31
C TYR A 134 -22.27 -1.27 -3.99
N PRO A 135 -23.08 -1.24 -2.91
CA PRO A 135 -23.90 -0.07 -2.59
C PRO A 135 -23.09 1.16 -2.18
N VAL A 136 -21.85 0.99 -1.72
CA VAL A 136 -20.98 2.05 -1.18
C VAL A 136 -19.77 2.33 -2.06
N ARG A 137 -19.67 1.72 -3.25
CA ARG A 137 -18.51 1.84 -4.15
C ARG A 137 -18.18 3.26 -4.60
N GLN A 138 -19.14 4.18 -4.54
CA GLN A 138 -18.98 5.59 -4.91
C GLN A 138 -18.78 6.51 -3.69
N SER A 139 -18.72 5.96 -2.47
CA SER A 139 -18.65 6.74 -1.22
C SER A 139 -17.25 7.30 -0.91
N GLY A 140 -16.28 7.12 -1.80
CA GLY A 140 -14.91 7.64 -1.67
C GLY A 140 -13.87 6.76 -2.36
N LEU A 141 -12.66 7.31 -2.55
CA LEU A 141 -11.55 6.60 -3.20
C LEU A 141 -11.16 5.31 -2.47
N ASN A 142 -11.19 5.31 -1.13
CA ASN A 142 -10.83 4.14 -0.33
C ASN A 142 -11.80 2.95 -0.56
N VAL A 143 -13.11 3.21 -0.61
CA VAL A 143 -14.11 2.16 -0.85
C VAL A 143 -14.08 1.69 -2.30
N ARG A 144 -13.81 2.61 -3.23
CA ARG A 144 -13.61 2.27 -4.64
C ARG A 144 -12.37 1.40 -4.84
N GLY A 145 -11.28 1.67 -4.13
CA GLY A 145 -10.06 0.86 -4.11
C GLY A 145 -10.36 -0.56 -3.64
N ALA A 146 -10.94 -0.70 -2.45
CA ALA A 146 -11.34 -2.01 -1.91
C ALA A 146 -12.30 -2.79 -2.84
N PHE A 147 -13.21 -2.10 -3.53
CA PHE A 147 -14.08 -2.76 -4.51
C PHE A 147 -13.31 -3.30 -5.72
N LEU A 148 -12.35 -2.53 -6.26
CA LEU A 148 -11.54 -2.95 -7.40
C LEU A 148 -10.58 -4.10 -7.03
N GLU A 149 -10.12 -4.13 -5.78
CA GLU A 149 -9.30 -5.20 -5.23
C GLU A 149 -10.08 -6.52 -5.19
N VAL A 150 -11.24 -6.55 -4.51
CA VAL A 150 -12.12 -7.74 -4.46
C VAL A 150 -12.59 -8.17 -5.86
N LEU A 151 -12.75 -7.23 -6.80
CA LEU A 151 -13.05 -7.56 -8.20
C LEU A 151 -11.87 -8.30 -8.86
N GLY A 152 -10.63 -7.91 -8.57
CA GLY A 152 -9.44 -8.62 -8.97
C GLY A 152 -9.42 -10.05 -8.45
N ASP A 153 -9.71 -10.25 -7.16
CA ASP A 153 -9.77 -11.57 -6.52
C ASP A 153 -10.85 -12.43 -7.15
N ALA A 154 -12.03 -11.85 -7.41
CA ALA A 154 -13.12 -12.56 -8.10
C ALA A 154 -12.69 -13.03 -9.51
N LEU A 155 -11.89 -12.24 -10.23
CA LEU A 155 -11.34 -12.64 -11.53
C LEU A 155 -10.28 -13.76 -11.38
N GLY A 156 -9.47 -13.71 -10.32
CA GLY A 156 -8.53 -14.77 -9.96
C GLY A 156 -9.24 -16.11 -9.70
N SER A 157 -10.21 -16.11 -8.78
CA SER A 157 -11.01 -17.30 -8.49
C SER A 157 -11.82 -17.78 -9.70
N ALA A 158 -12.30 -16.87 -10.56
CA ALA A 158 -12.93 -17.25 -11.82
C ALA A 158 -11.96 -17.96 -12.78
N ALA A 159 -10.70 -17.51 -12.86
CA ALA A 159 -9.66 -18.20 -13.64
C ALA A 159 -9.42 -19.63 -13.12
N VAL A 160 -9.41 -19.82 -11.79
CA VAL A 160 -9.31 -21.15 -11.15
C VAL A 160 -10.51 -22.04 -11.53
N VAL A 161 -11.74 -21.51 -11.43
CA VAL A 161 -12.96 -22.25 -11.79
C VAL A 161 -12.96 -22.64 -13.27
N ILE A 162 -12.58 -21.71 -14.15
CA ILE A 162 -12.47 -21.97 -15.59
C ILE A 162 -11.45 -23.07 -15.85
N ALA A 163 -10.27 -23.02 -15.23
CA ALA A 163 -9.26 -24.06 -15.36
C ALA A 163 -9.79 -25.43 -14.90
N ALA A 164 -10.48 -25.48 -13.76
CA ALA A 164 -11.07 -26.71 -13.24
C ALA A 164 -12.10 -27.32 -14.20
N VAL A 165 -12.99 -26.50 -14.75
CA VAL A 165 -14.00 -26.93 -15.74
C VAL A 165 -13.33 -27.45 -17.00
N VAL A 166 -12.31 -26.75 -17.50
CA VAL A 166 -11.58 -27.18 -18.70
C VAL A 166 -10.87 -28.52 -18.45
N ILE A 167 -10.20 -28.69 -17.32
CA ILE A 167 -9.56 -29.98 -16.95
C ILE A 167 -10.62 -31.08 -16.83
N ALA A 168 -11.76 -30.80 -16.19
CA ALA A 168 -12.83 -31.80 -16.01
C ALA A 168 -13.46 -32.26 -17.33
N LEU A 169 -13.66 -31.35 -18.29
CA LEU A 169 -14.32 -31.66 -19.56
C LEU A 169 -13.37 -32.20 -20.63
N THR A 170 -12.13 -31.72 -20.65
CA THR A 170 -11.19 -31.99 -21.76
C THR A 170 -9.98 -32.83 -21.35
N GLY A 171 -9.70 -32.93 -20.05
CA GLY A 171 -8.45 -33.50 -19.54
C GLY A 171 -7.21 -32.63 -19.82
N TRP A 172 -7.37 -31.39 -20.29
CA TRP A 172 -6.25 -30.50 -20.61
C TRP A 172 -5.56 -29.98 -19.35
N ARG A 173 -4.53 -30.73 -18.90
CA ARG A 173 -3.77 -30.49 -17.66
C ARG A 173 -3.04 -29.14 -17.60
N TYR A 174 -2.79 -28.51 -18.75
CA TYR A 174 -2.14 -27.20 -18.83
C TYR A 174 -3.02 -26.03 -18.36
N ALA A 175 -4.33 -26.23 -18.20
CA ALA A 175 -5.24 -25.15 -17.82
C ALA A 175 -4.85 -24.51 -16.47
N ASP A 176 -4.36 -25.29 -15.50
CA ASP A 176 -3.89 -24.79 -14.20
C ASP A 176 -2.65 -23.91 -14.34
N ILE A 177 -1.71 -24.31 -15.21
CA ILE A 177 -0.50 -23.53 -15.51
C ILE A 177 -0.89 -22.19 -16.14
N VAL A 178 -1.74 -22.20 -17.16
CA VAL A 178 -2.22 -20.98 -17.83
C VAL A 178 -2.95 -20.06 -16.86
N ALA A 179 -3.84 -20.60 -16.02
CA ALA A 179 -4.55 -19.81 -15.01
C ALA A 179 -3.58 -19.21 -13.98
N SER A 180 -2.61 -19.99 -13.50
CA SER A 180 -1.61 -19.50 -12.55
C SER A 180 -0.75 -18.36 -13.12
N LEU A 181 -0.36 -18.45 -14.39
CA LEU A 181 0.36 -17.38 -15.10
C LEU A 181 -0.51 -16.13 -15.27
N ALA A 182 -1.79 -16.31 -15.59
CA ALA A 182 -2.74 -15.21 -15.70
C ALA A 182 -2.93 -14.50 -14.34
N ILE A 183 -3.12 -15.24 -13.26
CA ILE A 183 -3.21 -14.71 -11.90
C ILE A 183 -1.92 -13.98 -11.50
N ALA A 184 -0.74 -14.59 -11.73
CA ALA A 184 0.55 -13.96 -11.47
C ALA A 184 0.73 -12.65 -12.24
N SER A 185 0.28 -12.59 -13.50
CA SER A 185 0.36 -11.37 -14.33
C SER A 185 -0.53 -10.22 -13.83
N LEU A 186 -1.61 -10.54 -13.11
CA LEU A 186 -2.48 -9.56 -12.46
C LEU A 186 -1.83 -8.99 -11.18
N ILE A 187 -1.16 -9.84 -10.41
CA ILE A 187 -0.66 -9.53 -9.07
C ILE A 187 0.70 -8.83 -9.11
N LEU A 188 1.68 -9.41 -9.83
CA LEU A 188 3.08 -8.97 -9.77
C LEU A 188 3.30 -7.47 -10.10
N PRO A 189 2.64 -6.86 -11.10
CA PRO A 189 2.80 -5.43 -11.36
C PRO A 189 2.33 -4.55 -10.19
N ARG A 190 1.25 -4.96 -9.51
CA ARG A 190 0.70 -4.25 -8.34
C ARG A 190 1.64 -4.39 -7.15
N THR A 191 2.13 -5.60 -6.89
CA THR A 191 3.14 -5.87 -5.86
C THR A 191 4.39 -5.03 -6.06
N TRP A 192 4.86 -4.89 -7.30
CA TRP A 192 6.03 -4.06 -7.62
C TRP A 192 5.81 -2.59 -7.32
N ARG A 193 4.64 -2.06 -7.66
CA ARG A 193 4.29 -0.69 -7.33
C ARG A 193 4.29 -0.46 -5.81
N LEU A 194 3.62 -1.33 -5.05
CA LEU A 194 3.55 -1.25 -3.59
C LEU A 194 4.94 -1.36 -2.95
N PHE A 195 5.77 -2.29 -3.45
CA PHE A 195 7.14 -2.47 -2.98
C PHE A 195 7.97 -1.20 -3.18
N ARG A 196 7.94 -0.61 -4.39
CA ARG A 196 8.67 0.63 -4.65
C ARG A 196 8.19 1.78 -3.78
N GLU A 197 6.88 1.95 -3.63
CA GLU A 197 6.32 3.00 -2.77
C GLU A 197 6.76 2.82 -1.31
N SER A 198 6.81 1.58 -0.80
CA SER A 198 7.25 1.32 0.58
C SER A 198 8.76 1.53 0.75
N VAL A 199 9.57 1.13 -0.24
CA VAL A 199 11.03 1.36 -0.24
C VAL A 199 11.35 2.85 -0.34
N ASP A 200 10.63 3.61 -1.16
CA ASP A 200 10.79 5.07 -1.28
C ASP A 200 10.61 5.73 0.11
N VAL A 201 9.62 5.30 0.90
CA VAL A 201 9.42 5.79 2.27
C VAL A 201 10.55 5.37 3.22
N LEU A 202 11.07 4.14 3.11
CA LEU A 202 12.20 3.68 3.92
C LEU A 202 13.52 4.39 3.60
N LEU A 203 13.70 4.78 2.34
CA LEU A 203 14.85 5.53 1.85
C LEU A 203 14.71 7.05 2.05
N GLU A 204 13.64 7.50 2.72
CA GLU A 204 13.38 8.91 2.99
C GLU A 204 13.31 9.75 1.71
N ALA A 205 12.79 9.15 0.64
CA ALA A 205 12.58 9.85 -0.63
C ALA A 205 11.51 10.93 -0.48
N ALA A 206 11.68 12.01 -1.24
CA ALA A 206 10.69 13.07 -1.34
C ALA A 206 9.34 12.52 -1.88
N PRO A 207 8.20 13.07 -1.41
CA PRO A 207 6.88 12.72 -1.95
C PRO A 207 6.83 12.92 -3.47
N ARG A 208 6.21 11.99 -4.21
CA ARG A 208 6.23 11.99 -5.68
C ARG A 208 5.49 13.18 -6.31
N ASP A 209 4.57 13.76 -5.57
CA ASP A 209 3.75 14.91 -5.91
C ASP A 209 4.33 16.24 -5.39
N LEU A 210 5.48 16.20 -4.70
CA LEU A 210 6.14 17.39 -4.18
C LEU A 210 7.35 17.78 -5.03
N ASP A 211 7.24 18.92 -5.73
CA ASP A 211 8.38 19.54 -6.39
C ASP A 211 9.14 20.44 -5.40
N LEU A 212 10.34 20.02 -4.99
CA LEU A 212 11.19 20.79 -4.09
C LEU A 212 11.61 22.14 -4.67
N ALA A 213 11.72 22.26 -6.00
CA ALA A 213 12.00 23.54 -6.63
C ALA A 213 10.82 24.50 -6.49
N GLU A 214 9.59 23.98 -6.56
CA GLU A 214 8.39 24.76 -6.32
C GLU A 214 8.24 25.19 -4.85
N VAL A 215 8.54 24.29 -3.91
CA VAL A 215 8.59 24.62 -2.47
C VAL A 215 9.60 25.74 -2.23
N ARG A 216 10.83 25.59 -2.73
CA ARG A 216 11.90 26.59 -2.60
C ARG A 216 11.44 27.94 -3.15
N ARG A 217 10.82 27.96 -4.32
CA ARG A 217 10.33 29.18 -4.97
C ARG A 217 9.23 29.88 -4.16
N HIS A 218 8.29 29.13 -3.57
CA HIS A 218 7.23 29.72 -2.73
C HIS A 218 7.80 30.31 -1.44
N VAL A 219 8.69 29.57 -0.78
CA VAL A 219 9.34 30.02 0.45
C VAL A 219 10.19 31.28 0.19
N LEU A 220 10.95 31.31 -0.91
CA LEU A 220 11.72 32.49 -1.34
C LEU A 220 10.84 33.71 -1.67
N GLY A 221 9.57 33.50 -2.01
CA GLY A 221 8.63 34.59 -2.30
C GLY A 221 8.12 35.32 -1.06
N LEU A 222 8.36 34.79 0.14
CA LEU A 222 7.88 35.38 1.39
C LEU A 222 8.73 36.60 1.79
N THR A 223 8.05 37.68 2.21
CA THR A 223 8.73 38.90 2.65
C THR A 223 9.60 38.64 3.89
N GLY A 224 10.89 38.98 3.77
CA GLY A 224 11.91 38.77 4.81
C GLY A 224 12.77 37.54 4.60
N VAL A 225 12.52 36.73 3.56
CA VAL A 225 13.38 35.60 3.15
C VAL A 225 14.37 36.06 2.08
N LEU A 226 15.66 35.87 2.35
CA LEU A 226 16.77 36.21 1.45
C LEU A 226 17.30 34.98 0.70
N GLY A 227 17.10 33.78 1.25
CA GLY A 227 17.66 32.54 0.71
C GLY A 227 17.02 31.31 1.34
N VAL A 228 17.02 30.21 0.60
CA VAL A 228 16.57 28.89 1.06
C VAL A 228 17.54 27.85 0.51
N HIS A 229 18.05 26.99 1.37
CA HIS A 229 19.00 25.92 1.07
C HIS A 229 18.81 24.73 2.02
N ASP A 230 19.53 23.64 1.78
CA ASP A 230 19.42 22.39 2.54
C ASP A 230 17.97 21.90 2.70
N VAL A 231 17.22 21.93 1.59
CA VAL A 231 15.80 21.54 1.58
C VAL A 231 15.70 20.03 1.47
N HIS A 232 15.32 19.39 2.56
CA HIS A 232 15.04 17.97 2.64
C HIS A 232 13.55 17.74 2.80
N ALA A 233 12.98 16.83 2.02
CA ALA A 233 11.63 16.34 2.24
C ALA A 233 11.62 14.82 2.20
N TRP A 234 10.82 14.23 3.08
CA TRP A 234 10.66 12.78 3.16
C TRP A 234 9.24 12.41 3.60
N LEU A 235 8.91 11.13 3.46
CA LEU A 235 7.68 10.56 4.00
C LEU A 235 7.98 9.82 5.32
N ILE A 236 7.19 10.09 6.37
CA ILE A 236 7.25 9.31 7.62
C ILE A 236 6.48 8.00 7.45
N THR A 237 5.30 8.08 6.83
CA THR A 237 4.47 6.99 6.34
C THR A 237 3.67 7.51 5.13
N SER A 238 2.84 6.66 4.53
CA SER A 238 1.92 7.06 3.47
C SER A 238 1.04 8.24 3.92
N GLY A 239 1.06 9.33 3.16
CA GLY A 239 0.27 10.53 3.43
C GLY A 239 0.76 11.41 4.59
N MET A 240 1.99 11.20 5.09
CA MET A 240 2.59 12.04 6.13
C MET A 240 3.95 12.59 5.66
N PRO A 241 3.95 13.62 4.79
CA PRO A 241 5.16 14.31 4.37
C PRO A 241 5.74 15.15 5.52
N ALA A 242 7.06 15.25 5.55
CA ALA A 242 7.81 16.13 6.43
C ALA A 242 8.88 16.88 5.65
N VAL A 243 9.16 18.12 6.04
CA VAL A 243 10.16 18.99 5.41
C VAL A 243 11.09 19.59 6.46
N SER A 244 12.38 19.63 6.14
CA SER A 244 13.36 20.45 6.84
C SER A 244 14.06 21.37 5.84
N ALA A 245 14.25 22.64 6.22
CA ALA A 245 14.95 23.60 5.36
C ALA A 245 15.66 24.67 6.18
N HIS A 246 16.77 25.18 5.64
CA HIS A 246 17.45 26.35 6.16
C HIS A 246 16.93 27.58 5.39
N VAL A 247 16.57 28.62 6.13
CA VAL A 247 15.99 29.85 5.58
C VAL A 247 16.81 31.03 6.05
N VAL A 248 17.46 31.69 5.11
CA VAL A 248 18.21 32.92 5.36
C VAL A 248 17.23 34.08 5.44
N VAL A 249 17.26 34.81 6.56
CA VAL A 249 16.31 35.88 6.86
C VAL A 249 16.98 37.25 6.93
N GLU A 250 16.24 38.28 6.59
CA GLU A 250 16.69 39.67 6.71
C GLU A 250 16.71 40.09 8.19
N GLU A 251 17.87 40.53 8.68
CA GLU A 251 18.01 41.09 10.03
C GLU A 251 17.55 42.55 10.06
N VAL A 252 16.26 42.78 10.27
CA VAL A 252 15.70 44.12 10.48
C VAL A 252 15.28 44.28 11.94
N GLU A 253 15.77 45.34 12.59
CA GLU A 253 15.40 45.68 13.98
C GLU A 253 13.86 45.72 14.16
N GLY A 254 13.35 44.95 15.12
CA GLY A 254 11.92 44.85 15.43
C GLY A 254 11.15 43.76 14.68
N THR A 255 11.79 42.98 13.80
CA THR A 255 11.14 41.86 13.11
C THR A 255 10.98 40.66 14.04
N SER A 256 9.73 40.23 14.25
CA SER A 256 9.45 39.01 15.01
C SER A 256 9.73 37.78 14.15
N HIS A 257 10.83 37.08 14.44
CA HIS A 257 11.16 35.80 13.83
C HIS A 257 10.02 34.77 13.95
N GLY A 258 9.19 34.88 15.01
CA GLY A 258 8.00 34.06 15.18
C GLY A 258 6.95 34.28 14.08
N GLN A 259 6.69 35.53 13.68
CA GLN A 259 5.72 35.82 12.62
C GLN A 259 6.19 35.34 11.23
N LEU A 260 7.51 35.33 11.00
CA LEU A 260 8.05 34.73 9.78
C LEU A 260 7.94 33.21 9.82
N LEU A 261 8.25 32.57 10.96
CA LEU A 261 8.08 31.13 11.14
C LEU A 261 6.62 30.69 10.92
N ASP A 262 5.65 31.43 11.46
CA ASP A 262 4.22 31.16 11.22
C ASP A 262 3.87 31.21 9.73
N ARG A 263 4.37 32.21 9.00
CA ARG A 263 4.16 32.34 7.54
C ARG A 263 4.82 31.21 6.75
N LEU A 264 6.00 30.76 7.16
CA LEU A 264 6.71 29.64 6.55
C LEU A 264 5.94 28.32 6.73
N CYS A 265 5.51 28.04 7.96
CA CYS A 265 4.69 26.89 8.28
C CYS A 265 3.33 26.94 7.55
N ASP A 266 2.71 28.12 7.48
CA ASP A 266 1.44 28.31 6.77
C ASP A 266 1.58 28.08 5.27
N CYS A 267 2.67 28.55 4.64
CA CYS A 267 2.95 28.28 3.22
C CYS A 267 3.01 26.77 2.94
N LEU A 268 3.80 26.03 3.71
CA LEU A 268 3.88 24.57 3.54
C LEU A 268 2.56 23.85 3.83
N ARG A 269 1.82 24.30 4.84
CA ARG A 269 0.54 23.69 5.21
C ARG A 269 -0.56 23.95 4.19
N VAL A 270 -0.69 25.18 3.72
CA VAL A 270 -1.79 25.61 2.84
C VAL A 270 -1.52 25.27 1.38
N ASP A 271 -0.29 25.53 0.90
CA ASP A 271 0.03 25.39 -0.52
C ASP A 271 0.47 23.96 -0.88
N PHE A 272 1.06 23.23 0.09
CA PHE A 272 1.63 21.89 -0.14
C PHE A 272 1.03 20.79 0.73
N GLY A 273 0.15 21.11 1.69
CA GLY A 273 -0.48 20.12 2.58
C GLY A 273 0.49 19.46 3.57
N ILE A 274 1.61 20.11 3.89
CA ILE A 274 2.65 19.56 4.77
C ILE A 274 2.46 20.11 6.18
N GLU A 275 2.09 19.23 7.12
CA GLU A 275 1.87 19.62 8.53
C GLU A 275 3.15 19.60 9.37
N HIS A 276 4.12 18.75 9.02
CA HIS A 276 5.38 18.60 9.75
C HIS A 276 6.51 19.32 9.03
N SER A 277 6.83 20.53 9.48
CA SER A 277 7.95 21.31 8.95
C SER A 277 8.86 21.82 10.05
N THR A 278 10.17 21.76 9.81
CA THR A 278 11.19 22.40 10.66
C THR A 278 12.01 23.38 9.83
N PHE A 279 12.06 24.63 10.26
CA PHE A 279 12.87 25.66 9.62
C PHE A 279 13.98 26.11 10.55
N GLN A 280 15.22 26.06 10.07
CA GLN A 280 16.34 26.71 10.71
C GLN A 280 16.45 28.13 10.15
N LEU A 281 16.15 29.13 10.97
CA LEU A 281 16.25 30.54 10.57
C LEU A 281 17.68 31.02 10.79
N GLU A 282 18.28 31.55 9.73
CA GLU A 282 19.69 31.95 9.71
C GLU A 282 19.84 33.41 9.31
N PRO A 283 20.68 34.19 10.01
CA PRO A 283 21.03 35.51 9.53
C PRO A 283 21.94 35.40 8.31
N ALA A 284 21.92 36.42 7.44
CA ALA A 284 22.78 36.47 6.25
C ALA A 284 24.28 36.29 6.56
N SER A 285 24.71 36.68 7.76
CA SER A 285 26.08 36.52 8.26
C SER A 285 26.48 35.06 8.54
N HIS A 286 25.52 34.15 8.72
CA HIS A 286 25.77 32.74 9.05
C HIS A 286 26.30 31.92 7.87
N ARG A 287 26.00 32.33 6.63
CA ARG A 287 26.41 31.64 5.40
C ARG A 287 27.92 31.38 5.28
N GLY A 288 28.75 32.22 5.90
CA GLY A 288 30.21 32.05 5.86
C GLY A 288 30.74 30.95 6.78
N HIS A 289 29.93 30.43 7.71
CA HIS A 289 30.33 29.45 8.72
C HIS A 289 29.77 28.04 8.44
N GLU A 290 28.85 27.90 7.49
CA GLU A 290 28.34 26.59 7.07
C GLU A 290 29.42 25.81 6.28
N HIS A 291 29.55 24.52 6.60
CA HIS A 291 30.27 23.60 5.73
C HIS A 291 29.42 23.36 4.49
N ALA A 292 30.06 23.27 3.31
CA ALA A 292 29.37 23.13 2.01
C ALA A 292 28.19 22.13 2.09
N ALA A 293 26.98 22.66 2.17
CA ALA A 293 25.73 21.90 2.23
C ALA A 293 25.15 21.73 0.82
N HIS A 294 24.27 20.75 0.66
CA HIS A 294 23.63 20.39 -0.60
C HIS A 294 22.65 21.49 -1.05
N ASP A 295 22.83 22.02 -2.27
CA ASP A 295 22.02 23.09 -2.90
C ASP A 295 20.74 22.61 -3.60
#